data_AF-A0A484GXA7-F1
#
_entry.id   AF-A0A484GXA7-F1
#
_cell.length_a   1.000
_cell.length_b   1.000
_cell.length_c   1.000
_cell.angle_alpha   90.00
_cell.angle_beta   90.00
_cell.angle_gamma   90.00
#
_symmetry.space_group_name_H-M   'P 1'
#
loop_
_entity.id
_entity.type
_entity.pdbx_description
1 polymer ?
#
loop_
_entity_poly.entity_id
_entity_poly.type
_entity_poly.pdbx_seq_one_letter_code
_entity_poly.pdbx_strand_id
1 'polypeptide(L)'
;TMANSERTFIAIKPDGVQRGLVGEIIKRFEQKGFRLVAMKFMQGLRRGAGRAEASRRPRVPAVAAGGRGSHVASGPGSGPPRGPCERGRDALTAPAARRTMAHAERTFIAIKPDGVQRGLVGEIIKRFEQKGFRLVAMKFLQASEELLKQHYIDLKDRPFFPGLVKYMNSGPVVAMVWEGLNVVKTGRVMLGETNPADSKPGTIRGDFCIQVGRNIIHGSDSVKSAEKEISLWFKPEELVEYKSCAFDWIYE
;
A
#
# COMPACT_ATOMS: atom_id res chain seq x y z
N THR A 1 -0.90 38.90 2.19
CA THR A 1 -1.14 38.47 3.58
C THR A 1 -1.32 36.96 3.59
N MET A 2 -0.31 36.20 4.01
CA MET A 2 -0.46 34.75 4.17
C MET A 2 -1.39 34.51 5.36
N ALA A 3 -2.66 34.24 5.09
CA ALA A 3 -3.57 33.76 6.11
C ALA A 3 -2.95 32.51 6.76
N ASN A 4 -2.95 32.46 8.09
CA ASN A 4 -2.51 31.31 8.90
C ASN A 4 -3.09 30.02 8.31
N SER A 5 -2.30 29.28 7.52
CA SER A 5 -2.72 27.96 7.05
C SER A 5 -2.40 26.98 8.17
N GLU A 6 -3.39 26.69 9.02
CA GLU A 6 -3.28 25.63 10.01
C GLU A 6 -3.01 24.29 9.28
N ARG A 7 -2.05 23.52 9.79
CA ARG A 7 -1.65 22.22 9.23
C ARG A 7 -1.79 21.16 10.29
N THR A 8 -2.29 20.00 9.89
CA THR A 8 -2.36 18.81 10.73
C THR A 8 -1.62 17.66 10.07
N PHE A 9 -1.14 16.72 10.88
CA PHE A 9 -0.49 15.49 10.45
C PHE A 9 -1.38 14.30 10.77
N ILE A 10 -1.56 13.43 9.78
CA ILE A 10 -2.36 12.21 9.92
C ILE A 10 -1.48 11.04 9.52
N ALA A 11 -1.35 10.07 10.42
CA ALA A 11 -0.73 8.79 10.15
C ALA A 11 -1.82 7.73 9.98
N ILE A 12 -1.85 7.08 8.81
CA ILE A 12 -2.68 5.89 8.59
C ILE A 12 -1.88 4.67 9.03
N LYS A 13 -2.38 3.96 10.03
CA LYS A 13 -1.72 2.77 10.56
C LYS A 13 -1.73 1.63 9.52
N PRO A 14 -0.81 0.64 9.63
CA PRO A 14 -0.72 -0.46 8.67
C PRO A 14 -2.04 -1.21 8.44
N ASP A 15 -2.86 -1.40 9.47
CA ASP A 15 -4.18 -2.03 9.36
C ASP A 15 -5.15 -1.22 8.49
N GLY A 16 -5.09 0.11 8.55
CA GLY A 16 -5.88 0.98 7.68
C GLY A 16 -5.47 0.87 6.21
N VAL A 17 -4.16 0.74 5.94
CA VAL A 17 -3.64 0.53 4.58
C VAL A 17 -4.03 -0.86 4.06
N GLN A 18 -3.87 -1.91 4.88
CA GLN A 18 -4.21 -3.29 4.51
C GLN A 18 -5.69 -3.49 4.18
N ARG A 19 -6.56 -2.66 4.78
CA ARG A 19 -8.01 -2.63 4.58
C ARG A 19 -8.46 -1.70 3.45
N GLY A 20 -7.55 -1.00 2.78
CA GLY A 20 -7.88 -0.08 1.70
C GLY A 20 -8.68 1.14 2.18
N LEU A 21 -8.25 1.79 3.27
CA LEU A 21 -8.92 2.96 3.84
C LEU A 21 -8.23 4.30 3.50
N VAL A 22 -7.17 4.30 2.70
CA VAL A 22 -6.37 5.51 2.42
C VAL A 22 -7.21 6.55 1.69
N GLY A 23 -7.88 6.15 0.61
CA GLY A 23 -8.71 7.02 -0.22
C GLY A 23 -9.93 7.52 0.53
N GLU A 24 -10.61 6.66 1.30
CA GLU A 24 -11.76 7.06 2.12
C GLU A 24 -11.38 8.08 3.19
N ILE A 25 -10.23 7.91 3.86
CA ILE A 25 -9.74 8.88 4.84
C ILE A 25 -9.45 10.21 4.15
N ILE A 26 -8.65 10.23 3.07
CA ILE A 26 -8.31 11.47 2.35
C ILE A 26 -9.59 12.17 1.85
N LYS A 27 -10.52 11.42 1.26
CA LYS A 27 -11.79 11.94 0.73
C LYS A 27 -12.59 12.67 1.81
N ARG A 28 -12.67 12.13 3.03
CA ARG A 28 -13.39 12.78 4.15
C ARG A 28 -12.77 14.11 4.56
N PHE A 29 -11.45 14.25 4.45
CA PHE A 29 -10.77 15.52 4.70
C PHE A 29 -11.02 16.51 3.56
N GLU A 30 -10.91 16.07 2.31
CA GLU A 30 -11.22 16.90 1.12
C GLU A 30 -12.66 17.44 1.17
N GLN A 31 -13.63 16.61 1.57
CA GLN A 31 -15.05 17.01 1.73
C GLN A 31 -15.28 18.03 2.85
N LYS A 32 -14.40 18.08 3.84
CA LYS A 32 -14.41 19.10 4.90
C LYS A 32 -13.64 20.38 4.53
N GLY A 33 -13.12 20.46 3.30
CA GLY A 33 -12.38 21.62 2.79
C GLY A 33 -10.88 21.59 3.08
N PHE A 34 -10.34 20.51 3.66
CA PHE A 34 -8.90 20.36 3.84
C PHE A 34 -8.23 20.01 2.51
N ARG A 35 -7.01 20.52 2.32
CA ARG A 35 -6.21 20.25 1.11
C ARG A 35 -5.02 19.37 1.46
N LEU A 36 -4.78 18.36 0.64
CA LEU A 36 -3.56 17.56 0.73
C LEU A 36 -2.37 18.41 0.27
N VAL A 37 -1.39 18.61 1.14
CA VAL A 37 -0.20 19.45 0.87
C VAL A 37 1.11 18.67 0.87
N ALA A 38 1.13 17.50 1.50
CA ALA A 38 2.28 16.61 1.56
C ALA A 38 1.81 15.21 1.92
N MET A 39 2.55 14.20 1.44
CA MET A 39 2.26 12.80 1.73
C MET A 39 3.50 11.96 1.48
N LYS A 40 3.76 11.01 2.38
CA LYS A 40 4.84 10.05 2.24
C LYS A 40 4.35 8.66 2.62
N PHE A 41 4.46 7.71 1.69
CA PHE A 41 4.24 6.30 1.96
C PHE A 41 5.57 5.68 2.39
N MET A 42 5.62 5.13 3.61
CA MET A 42 6.87 4.66 4.21
C MET A 42 6.84 3.16 4.41
N GLN A 43 7.92 2.49 4.04
CA GLN A 43 8.19 1.14 4.50
C GLN A 43 8.57 1.24 5.98
N GLY A 44 7.83 0.53 6.85
CA GLY A 44 8.24 0.40 8.24
C GLY A 44 9.62 -0.24 8.28
N LEU A 45 10.61 0.39 8.94
CA LEU A 45 11.87 -0.28 9.23
C LEU A 45 11.51 -1.61 9.88
N ARG A 46 11.90 -2.72 9.23
CA ARG A 46 11.87 -4.02 9.91
C ARG A 46 12.71 -3.80 11.16
N ARG A 47 12.08 -3.82 12.33
CA ARG A 47 12.83 -4.05 13.58
C ARG A 47 13.55 -5.35 13.32
N GLY A 48 14.86 -5.27 13.09
CA GLY A 48 15.70 -6.44 13.00
C GLY A 48 15.34 -7.30 14.20
N ALA A 49 15.03 -8.57 13.95
CA ALA A 49 14.93 -9.57 15.00
C ALA A 49 16.34 -9.79 15.59
N GLY A 50 16.93 -8.75 16.17
CA GLY A 50 17.93 -8.88 17.20
C GLY A 50 17.16 -9.36 18.42
N ARG A 51 17.14 -10.67 18.63
CA ARG A 51 17.00 -11.20 19.98
C ARG A 51 18.13 -10.54 20.77
N ALA A 52 17.80 -9.50 21.53
CA ALA A 52 18.62 -9.14 22.68
C ALA A 52 18.55 -10.37 23.58
N GLU A 53 19.60 -11.17 23.54
CA GLU A 53 19.82 -12.25 24.46
C GLU A 53 19.87 -11.62 25.86
N ALA A 54 18.75 -11.72 26.57
CA ALA A 54 18.67 -11.31 27.95
C ALA A 54 19.69 -12.15 28.72
N SER A 55 20.82 -11.53 29.01
CA SER A 55 21.84 -11.94 29.96
C SER A 55 21.20 -12.74 31.09
N ARG A 56 21.46 -14.05 31.08
CA ARG A 56 21.08 -14.95 32.16
C ARG A 56 21.82 -14.49 33.40
N ARG A 57 21.09 -13.98 34.40
CA ARG A 57 21.62 -13.81 35.76
C ARG A 57 22.19 -15.15 36.24
N PRO A 58 23.37 -15.18 36.87
CA PRO A 58 23.92 -16.41 37.41
C PRO A 58 23.04 -16.92 38.55
N ARG A 59 22.64 -18.20 38.47
CA ARG A 59 22.01 -18.92 39.59
C ARG A 59 23.08 -19.19 40.65
N VAL A 60 22.80 -18.77 41.88
CA VAL A 60 23.55 -19.13 43.08
C VAL A 60 23.33 -20.63 43.37
N PRO A 61 24.37 -21.41 43.72
CA PRO A 61 24.18 -22.84 44.01
C PRO A 61 23.54 -23.03 45.40
N ALA A 62 22.47 -23.83 45.45
CA ALA A 62 21.90 -24.30 46.71
C ALA A 62 22.69 -25.51 47.23
N VAL A 63 23.17 -25.39 48.46
CA VAL A 63 23.96 -26.38 49.19
C VAL A 63 23.04 -27.50 49.69
N ALA A 64 23.46 -28.75 49.50
CA ALA A 64 22.79 -29.94 49.98
C ALA A 64 23.03 -30.15 51.48
N ALA A 65 21.98 -30.49 52.23
CA ALA A 65 22.07 -31.07 53.56
C ALA A 65 21.11 -32.25 53.66
N GLY A 66 21.66 -33.43 53.99
CA GLY A 66 20.92 -34.66 54.19
C GLY A 66 20.28 -34.75 55.58
N GLY A 67 19.29 -35.63 55.69
CA GLY A 67 18.68 -36.02 56.96
C GLY A 67 17.78 -37.24 56.75
N ARG A 68 18.13 -38.34 57.40
CA ARG A 68 17.40 -39.63 57.41
C ARG A 68 16.19 -39.56 58.36
N GLY A 69 15.14 -40.32 58.08
CA GLY A 69 14.05 -40.60 59.02
C GLY A 69 13.05 -41.61 58.45
N SER A 70 12.74 -42.64 59.23
CA SER A 70 12.06 -43.90 58.92
C SER A 70 10.57 -43.95 59.33
N HIS A 71 9.91 -45.07 58.98
CA HIS A 71 8.55 -45.57 59.34
C HIS A 71 7.41 -45.23 58.34
N VAL A 72 6.85 -46.16 57.54
CA VAL A 72 6.10 -47.46 57.72
C VAL A 72 4.58 -47.26 57.93
N ALA A 73 3.79 -47.89 57.03
CA ALA A 73 2.40 -48.44 57.14
C ALA A 73 1.50 -48.01 55.94
N SER A 74 1.32 -48.82 54.89
CA SER A 74 0.36 -49.95 54.69
C SER A 74 -1.09 -49.57 54.33
N GLY A 75 -1.49 -49.83 53.07
CA GLY A 75 -2.83 -50.34 52.72
C GLY A 75 -3.45 -49.82 51.40
N PRO A 76 -4.15 -50.64 50.58
CA PRO A 76 -4.22 -50.48 49.13
C PRO A 76 -5.57 -49.92 48.60
N GLY A 77 -5.54 -49.29 47.41
CA GLY A 77 -6.72 -48.87 46.67
C GLY A 77 -6.41 -48.71 45.18
N SER A 78 -7.04 -49.55 44.37
CA SER A 78 -6.93 -49.75 42.92
C SER A 78 -7.11 -48.50 42.04
N GLY A 79 -6.24 -48.36 41.03
CA GLY A 79 -6.43 -47.45 39.89
C GLY A 79 -7.36 -48.03 38.81
N PRO A 80 -7.70 -47.23 37.78
CA PRO A 80 -6.99 -47.39 36.51
C PRO A 80 -6.31 -46.08 36.05
N PRO A 81 -5.37 -46.15 35.09
CA PRO A 81 -4.28 -45.18 34.99
C PRO A 81 -4.70 -43.90 34.27
N ARG A 82 -4.24 -42.77 34.81
CA ARG A 82 -4.16 -41.50 34.07
C ARG A 82 -3.00 -41.61 33.09
N GLY A 83 -3.32 -41.92 31.83
CA GLY A 83 -2.38 -41.79 30.73
C GLY A 83 -2.00 -40.32 30.52
N PRO A 84 -0.77 -40.03 30.05
CA PRO A 84 -0.35 -38.67 29.75
C PRO A 84 -1.15 -38.19 28.53
N CYS A 85 -1.87 -37.07 28.69
CA CYS A 85 -2.46 -36.37 27.55
C CYS A 85 -1.35 -35.54 26.87
N GLU A 86 -0.39 -36.23 26.27
CA GLU A 86 0.45 -35.67 25.21
C GLU A 86 -0.16 -36.13 23.89
N ARG A 87 -0.86 -35.22 23.20
CA ARG A 87 -1.11 -35.36 21.77
C ARG A 87 -1.26 -33.98 21.13
N GLY A 88 -0.32 -33.71 20.22
CA GLY A 88 -0.59 -32.95 19.01
C GLY A 88 -0.44 -31.44 19.12
N ARG A 89 0.81 -30.97 19.25
CA ARG A 89 1.20 -29.77 18.52
C ARG A 89 1.22 -30.12 17.03
N ASP A 90 0.09 -29.97 16.37
CA ASP A 90 0.04 -29.73 14.93
C ASP A 90 -1.01 -28.67 14.71
N ALA A 91 -0.68 -27.44 15.17
CA ALA A 91 -1.26 -26.27 14.55
C ALA A 91 -0.81 -26.33 13.10
N LEU A 92 -1.71 -26.81 12.23
CA LEU A 92 -1.64 -26.67 10.78
C LEU A 92 -1.27 -25.22 10.50
N THR A 93 0.03 -25.00 10.27
CA THR A 93 0.52 -23.79 9.64
C THR A 93 -0.11 -23.79 8.27
N ALA A 94 -1.19 -23.04 8.13
CA ALA A 94 -1.77 -22.74 6.83
C ALA A 94 -0.60 -22.32 5.92
N PRO A 95 -0.44 -22.93 4.74
CA PRO A 95 0.61 -22.52 3.83
C PRO A 95 0.36 -21.06 3.50
N ALA A 96 1.35 -20.21 3.72
CA ALA A 96 1.28 -18.82 3.31
C ALA A 96 0.87 -18.81 1.83
N ALA A 97 -0.33 -18.29 1.54
CA ALA A 97 -0.91 -18.27 0.20
C ALA A 97 0.17 -17.89 -0.82
N ARG A 98 0.49 -18.83 -1.71
CA ARG A 98 1.60 -18.73 -2.65
C ARG A 98 1.22 -17.67 -3.68
N ARG A 99 1.72 -16.44 -3.53
CA ARG A 99 1.57 -15.36 -4.52
C ARG A 99 2.09 -15.88 -5.86
N THR A 100 1.20 -16.11 -6.81
CA THR A 100 1.60 -16.38 -8.20
C THR A 100 2.09 -15.07 -8.83
N MET A 101 3.02 -15.17 -9.78
CA MET A 101 3.57 -14.01 -10.50
C MET A 101 2.47 -13.18 -11.19
N ALA A 102 1.34 -13.80 -11.53
CA ALA A 102 0.20 -13.13 -12.18
C ALA A 102 -0.51 -12.11 -11.29
N HIS A 103 -0.61 -12.34 -9.97
CA HIS A 103 -1.23 -11.39 -9.03
C HIS A 103 -0.29 -10.25 -8.62
N ALA A 104 0.97 -10.30 -9.06
CA ALA A 104 2.00 -9.32 -8.71
C ALA A 104 2.27 -8.29 -9.82
N GLU A 105 1.47 -8.27 -10.89
CA GLU A 105 1.56 -7.21 -11.93
C GLU A 105 1.37 -5.83 -11.29
N ARG A 106 2.15 -4.85 -11.73
CA ARG A 106 2.13 -3.48 -11.21
C ARG A 106 1.87 -2.48 -12.34
N THR A 107 1.19 -1.40 -12.00
CA THR A 107 0.98 -0.25 -12.90
C THR A 107 1.33 1.06 -12.20
N PHE A 108 1.77 2.04 -12.97
CA PHE A 108 1.94 3.42 -12.51
C PHE A 108 0.67 4.22 -12.80
N ILE A 109 0.15 4.90 -11.78
CA ILE A 109 -0.99 5.82 -11.88
C ILE A 109 -0.55 7.17 -11.31
N ALA A 110 -0.85 8.25 -12.02
CA ALA A 110 -0.57 9.60 -11.52
C ALA A 110 -1.79 10.51 -11.60
N ILE A 111 -2.17 11.12 -10.47
CA ILE A 111 -3.17 12.19 -10.43
C ILE A 111 -2.47 13.48 -10.83
N LYS A 112 -2.97 14.10 -11.89
CA LYS A 112 -2.44 15.31 -12.52
C LYS A 112 -2.76 16.56 -11.69
N PRO A 113 -2.12 17.71 -11.97
CA PRO A 113 -2.30 18.91 -11.15
C PRO A 113 -3.75 19.37 -11.00
N ASP A 114 -4.56 19.26 -12.06
CA ASP A 114 -6.00 19.53 -12.03
C ASP A 114 -6.78 18.58 -11.11
N GLY A 115 -6.44 17.29 -11.07
CA GLY A 115 -7.06 16.33 -10.16
C GLY A 115 -6.79 16.66 -8.69
N VAL A 116 -5.56 17.11 -8.39
CA VAL A 116 -5.18 17.57 -7.04
C VAL A 116 -5.90 18.86 -6.68
N GLN A 117 -5.88 19.87 -7.55
CA GLN A 117 -6.52 21.17 -7.32
C GLN A 117 -8.03 21.06 -7.08
N ARG A 118 -8.66 20.03 -7.66
CA ARG A 118 -10.10 19.77 -7.55
C ARG A 118 -10.49 18.88 -6.38
N GLY A 119 -9.54 18.45 -5.54
CA GLY A 119 -9.82 17.61 -4.36
C GLY A 119 -10.35 16.22 -4.73
N LEU A 120 -9.80 15.61 -5.79
CA LEU A 120 -10.20 14.28 -6.26
C LEU A 120 -9.22 13.18 -5.84
N VAL A 121 -8.26 13.47 -4.96
CA VAL A 121 -7.21 12.50 -4.60
C VAL A 121 -7.81 11.31 -3.88
N GLY A 122 -8.61 11.56 -2.84
CA GLY A 122 -9.24 10.51 -2.06
C GLY A 122 -10.23 9.68 -2.87
N GLU A 123 -11.02 10.33 -3.74
CA GLU A 123 -11.99 9.66 -4.60
C GLU A 123 -11.32 8.70 -5.60
N ILE A 124 -10.23 9.13 -6.24
CA ILE A 124 -9.49 8.27 -7.17
C ILE A 124 -8.87 7.08 -6.44
N ILE A 125 -8.16 7.31 -5.33
CA ILE A 125 -7.54 6.22 -4.55
C ILE A 125 -8.60 5.23 -4.08
N LYS A 126 -9.74 5.74 -3.58
CA LYS A 126 -10.85 4.92 -3.10
C LYS A 126 -11.36 3.97 -4.17
N ARG A 127 -11.47 4.39 -5.44
CA ARG A 127 -11.93 3.51 -6.54
C ARG A 127 -10.98 2.33 -6.76
N PHE A 128 -9.66 2.54 -6.66
CA PHE A 128 -8.68 1.46 -6.77
C PHE A 128 -8.72 0.52 -5.55
N GLU A 129 -8.84 1.07 -4.34
CA GLU A 129 -8.97 0.26 -3.11
C GLU A 129 -10.25 -0.59 -3.12
N GLN A 130 -11.39 0.00 -3.48
CA GLN A 130 -12.68 -0.70 -3.57
C GLN A 130 -12.70 -1.79 -4.63
N LYS A 131 -11.90 -1.64 -5.70
CA LYS A 131 -11.75 -2.69 -6.72
C LYS A 131 -10.97 -3.91 -6.20
N GLY A 132 -10.17 -3.74 -5.14
CA GLY A 132 -9.32 -4.78 -4.56
C GLY A 132 -7.85 -4.72 -4.99
N PHE A 133 -7.42 -3.63 -5.65
CA PHE A 133 -6.00 -3.44 -5.98
C PHE A 133 -5.20 -3.01 -4.74
N ARG A 134 -3.96 -3.47 -4.68
CA ARG A 134 -3.05 -3.19 -3.55
C ARG A 134 -2.23 -1.94 -3.83
N LEU A 135 -2.27 -0.96 -2.93
CA LEU A 135 -1.41 0.22 -3.01
C LEU A 135 0.02 -0.14 -2.62
N VAL A 136 1.00 -0.01 -3.51
CA VAL A 136 2.41 -0.39 -3.27
C VAL A 136 3.28 0.80 -2.93
N ALA A 137 3.04 1.94 -3.58
CA ALA A 137 3.78 3.17 -3.33
C ALA A 137 2.92 4.37 -3.65
N MET A 138 3.18 5.49 -2.96
CA MET A 138 2.47 6.74 -3.18
C MET A 138 3.27 7.93 -2.66
N LYS A 139 3.31 9.03 -3.43
CA LYS A 139 3.92 10.28 -2.98
C LYS A 139 3.28 11.51 -3.62
N PHE A 140 3.32 12.61 -2.86
CA PHE A 140 2.90 13.93 -3.31
C PHE A 140 4.15 14.76 -3.60
N LEU A 141 4.30 15.27 -4.82
CA LEU A 141 5.45 16.06 -5.23
C LEU A 141 5.10 17.03 -6.35
N GLN A 142 5.93 18.04 -6.56
CA GLN A 142 5.98 18.79 -7.81
C GLN A 142 7.05 18.17 -8.71
N ALA A 143 6.65 17.65 -9.87
CA ALA A 143 7.56 16.98 -10.79
C ALA A 143 8.43 17.99 -11.55
N SER A 144 9.73 17.74 -11.64
CA SER A 144 10.65 18.60 -12.41
C SER A 144 10.38 18.48 -13.91
N GLU A 145 10.77 19.49 -14.68
CA GLU A 145 10.62 19.44 -16.14
C GLU A 145 11.41 18.28 -16.76
N GLU A 146 12.59 17.99 -16.23
CA GLU A 146 13.47 16.91 -16.71
C GLU A 146 12.77 15.55 -16.54
N LEU A 147 12.18 15.31 -15.36
CA LEU A 147 11.41 14.10 -15.08
C LEU A 147 10.21 13.96 -16.03
N LEU A 148 9.49 15.06 -16.26
CA LEU A 148 8.32 15.08 -17.16
C LEU A 148 8.71 14.86 -18.62
N LYS A 149 9.81 15.45 -19.08
CA LYS A 149 10.35 15.25 -20.44
C LYS A 149 10.78 13.79 -20.65
N GLN A 150 11.40 13.17 -19.65
CA GLN A 150 11.74 11.74 -19.69
C GLN A 150 10.50 10.84 -19.68
N HIS A 151 9.50 11.18 -18.87
CA HIS A 151 8.25 10.42 -18.80
C HIS A 151 7.48 10.46 -20.12
N TYR A 152 7.37 11.63 -20.75
CA TYR A 152 6.67 11.82 -22.03
C TYR A 152 7.61 11.77 -23.26
N ILE A 153 8.75 11.09 -23.16
CA ILE A 153 9.78 11.10 -24.22
C ILE A 153 9.25 10.64 -25.58
N ASP A 154 8.30 9.70 -25.59
CA ASP A 154 7.67 9.17 -26.80
C ASP A 154 6.75 10.18 -27.49
N LEU A 155 6.43 11.29 -26.81
CA LEU A 155 5.60 12.39 -27.32
C LEU A 155 6.43 13.64 -27.68
N LYS A 156 7.76 13.60 -27.58
CA LYS A 156 8.65 14.79 -27.72
C LYS A 156 8.43 15.56 -29.04
N ASP A 157 8.11 14.86 -30.12
CA ASP A 157 7.94 15.42 -31.46
C ASP A 157 6.49 15.86 -31.75
N ARG A 158 5.59 15.73 -30.76
CA ARG A 158 4.17 16.13 -30.91
C ARG A 158 4.02 17.63 -30.61
N PRO A 159 3.18 18.36 -31.37
CA PRO A 159 3.07 19.82 -31.24
C PRO A 159 2.58 20.30 -29.87
N PHE A 160 1.87 19.44 -29.12
CA PHE A 160 1.36 19.75 -27.79
C PHE A 160 2.36 19.44 -26.65
N PHE A 161 3.52 18.84 -26.95
CA PHE A 161 4.49 18.40 -25.93
C PHE A 161 4.99 19.53 -25.01
N PRO A 162 5.39 20.72 -25.52
CA PRO A 162 5.79 21.83 -24.64
C PRO A 162 4.67 22.26 -23.69
N GLY A 163 3.43 22.30 -24.19
CA GLY A 163 2.25 22.60 -23.39
C GLY A 163 1.95 21.54 -22.33
N LEU A 164 2.14 20.26 -22.65
CA LEU A 164 1.97 19.13 -21.73
C LEU A 164 2.96 19.19 -20.57
N VAL A 165 4.25 19.42 -20.86
CA VAL A 165 5.29 19.53 -19.83
C VAL A 165 5.02 20.74 -18.92
N LYS A 166 4.74 21.91 -19.51
CA LYS A 166 4.39 23.13 -18.75
C LYS A 166 3.17 22.91 -17.87
N TYR A 167 2.15 22.25 -18.40
CA TYR A 167 0.94 21.92 -17.66
C TYR A 167 1.23 20.99 -16.46
N MET A 168 1.96 19.91 -16.69
CA MET A 168 2.27 18.94 -15.63
C MET A 168 3.21 19.52 -14.57
N ASN A 169 4.07 20.48 -14.93
CA ASN A 169 4.96 21.18 -14.01
C ASN A 169 4.25 22.32 -13.21
N SER A 170 3.08 22.77 -13.67
CA SER A 170 2.36 23.92 -13.08
C SER A 170 1.82 23.69 -11.66
N GLY A 171 1.82 22.45 -11.16
CA GLY A 171 1.35 22.14 -9.82
C GLY A 171 1.77 20.74 -9.36
N PRO A 172 1.41 20.38 -8.12
CA PRO A 172 1.75 19.07 -7.56
C PRO A 172 0.96 17.95 -8.21
N VAL A 173 1.54 16.76 -8.19
CA VAL A 173 0.94 15.50 -8.64
C VAL A 173 0.97 14.47 -7.52
N VAL A 174 0.06 13.50 -7.59
CA VAL A 174 0.11 12.30 -6.74
C VAL A 174 0.51 11.12 -7.60
N ALA A 175 1.77 10.70 -7.48
CA ALA A 175 2.29 9.50 -8.13
C ALA A 175 1.99 8.27 -7.28
N MET A 176 1.55 7.18 -7.89
CA MET A 176 1.14 5.94 -7.22
C MET A 176 1.57 4.71 -8.00
N VAL A 177 1.78 3.61 -7.28
CA VAL A 177 1.96 2.27 -7.83
C VAL A 177 0.88 1.36 -7.25
N TRP A 178 0.14 0.70 -8.13
CA TRP A 178 -0.90 -0.26 -7.78
C TRP A 178 -0.51 -1.66 -8.26
N GLU A 179 -0.85 -2.67 -7.48
CA GLU A 179 -0.57 -4.08 -7.78
C GLU A 179 -1.84 -4.93 -7.77
N GLY A 180 -1.92 -5.88 -8.71
CA GLY A 180 -2.94 -6.91 -8.77
C GLY A 180 -3.04 -7.54 -10.15
N LEU A 181 -3.91 -8.53 -10.30
CA LEU A 181 -4.10 -9.25 -11.55
C LEU A 181 -4.57 -8.31 -12.68
N ASN A 182 -3.85 -8.26 -13.80
CA ASN A 182 -4.15 -7.41 -14.95
C ASN A 182 -4.39 -5.93 -14.58
N VAL A 183 -3.70 -5.42 -13.56
CA VAL A 183 -3.91 -4.07 -13.03
C VAL A 183 -3.62 -2.98 -14.07
N VAL A 184 -2.70 -3.21 -15.02
CA VAL A 184 -2.43 -2.25 -16.10
C VAL A 184 -3.67 -2.11 -17.00
N LYS A 185 -4.15 -3.23 -17.55
CA LYS A 185 -5.31 -3.24 -18.45
C LYS A 185 -6.57 -2.76 -17.73
N THR A 186 -6.83 -3.31 -16.54
CA THR A 186 -8.03 -2.97 -15.76
C THR A 186 -7.99 -1.54 -15.25
N GLY A 187 -6.80 -1.05 -14.83
CA GLY A 187 -6.60 0.35 -14.45
C GLY A 187 -6.95 1.30 -15.59
N ARG A 188 -6.51 1.02 -16.83
CA ARG A 188 -6.90 1.80 -18.02
C ARG A 188 -8.42 1.82 -18.23
N VAL A 189 -9.09 0.69 -18.08
CA VAL A 189 -10.57 0.61 -18.17
C VAL A 189 -11.24 1.47 -17.09
N MET A 190 -10.75 1.42 -15.85
CA MET A 190 -11.27 2.25 -14.75
C MET A 190 -11.06 3.74 -14.98
N LEU A 191 -9.92 4.12 -15.58
CA LEU A 191 -9.62 5.51 -15.91
C LEU A 191 -10.57 6.06 -16.98
N GLY A 192 -10.96 5.22 -17.94
CA GLY A 192 -11.68 5.62 -19.15
C GLY A 192 -10.74 6.03 -20.28
N GLU A 193 -11.30 6.45 -21.41
CA GLU A 193 -10.53 6.86 -22.58
C GLU A 193 -9.68 8.11 -22.31
N THR A 194 -8.60 8.31 -23.08
CA THR A 194 -7.73 9.48 -22.88
C THR A 194 -8.48 10.79 -23.08
N ASN A 195 -9.39 10.82 -24.05
CA ASN A 195 -10.33 11.91 -24.27
C ASN A 195 -11.58 11.71 -23.38
N PRO A 196 -11.87 12.62 -22.44
CA PRO A 196 -13.04 12.50 -21.58
C PRO A 196 -14.38 12.44 -22.32
N ALA A 197 -14.48 13.05 -23.50
CA ALA A 197 -15.70 12.99 -24.33
C ALA A 197 -16.06 11.55 -24.75
N ASP A 198 -15.05 10.69 -24.88
CA ASP A 198 -15.21 9.28 -25.24
C ASP A 198 -15.23 8.36 -23.99
N SER A 199 -15.05 8.93 -22.80
CA SER A 199 -15.04 8.19 -21.54
C SER A 199 -16.46 7.92 -21.06
N LYS A 200 -16.74 6.65 -20.75
CA LYS A 200 -18.09 6.23 -20.32
C LYS A 200 -18.39 6.69 -18.89
N PRO A 201 -19.66 7.01 -18.56
CA PRO A 201 -20.09 7.18 -17.17
C PRO A 201 -19.67 5.98 -16.30
N GLY A 202 -19.21 6.27 -15.08
CA GLY A 202 -18.63 5.29 -14.14
C GLY A 202 -17.09 5.17 -14.23
N THR A 203 -16.48 5.62 -15.33
CA THR A 203 -15.02 5.77 -15.41
C THR A 203 -14.56 7.05 -14.74
N ILE A 204 -13.31 7.10 -14.28
CA ILE A 204 -12.78 8.28 -13.57
C ILE A 204 -12.88 9.54 -14.45
N ARG A 205 -12.49 9.47 -15.72
CA ARG A 205 -12.57 10.61 -16.63
C ARG A 205 -14.00 10.92 -17.06
N GLY A 206 -14.84 9.90 -17.27
CA GLY A 206 -16.24 10.11 -17.62
C GLY A 206 -17.02 10.84 -16.52
N ASP A 207 -16.72 10.54 -15.26
CA ASP A 207 -17.40 11.16 -14.11
C ASP A 207 -16.87 12.55 -13.76
N PHE A 208 -15.60 12.83 -14.05
CA PHE A 208 -14.92 14.00 -13.50
C PHE A 208 -14.24 14.90 -14.52
N CYS A 209 -14.22 14.60 -15.82
CA CYS A 209 -13.50 15.41 -16.80
C CYS A 209 -14.38 15.80 -17.99
N ILE A 210 -13.96 16.86 -18.68
CA ILE A 210 -14.65 17.38 -19.86
C ILE A 210 -13.70 17.47 -21.06
N GLN A 211 -12.50 18.04 -20.88
CA GLN A 211 -11.56 18.28 -21.97
C GLN A 211 -10.28 17.44 -21.84
N VAL A 212 -9.72 16.99 -22.98
CA VAL A 212 -8.52 16.14 -23.04
C VAL A 212 -7.28 16.76 -22.38
N GLY A 213 -7.12 18.09 -22.45
CA GLY A 213 -6.01 18.79 -21.81
C GLY A 213 -6.13 18.91 -20.28
N ARG A 214 -7.27 18.53 -19.70
CA ARG A 214 -7.59 18.56 -18.26
C ARG A 214 -8.31 17.27 -17.86
N ASN A 215 -7.65 16.14 -18.11
CA ASN A 215 -8.20 14.81 -17.93
C ASN A 215 -7.77 14.11 -16.62
N ILE A 216 -7.34 14.88 -15.61
CA ILE A 216 -7.04 14.56 -14.18
C ILE A 216 -6.11 13.40 -13.83
N ILE A 217 -5.89 12.41 -14.70
CA ILE A 217 -5.22 11.17 -14.32
C ILE A 217 -4.47 10.55 -15.50
N HIS A 218 -3.31 9.97 -15.21
CA HIS A 218 -2.49 9.15 -16.09
C HIS A 218 -2.46 7.70 -15.59
N GLY A 219 -2.33 6.75 -16.51
CA GLY A 219 -2.06 5.35 -16.19
C GLY A 219 -1.33 4.66 -17.33
N SER A 220 -0.35 3.82 -16.99
CA SER A 220 0.49 3.09 -17.96
C SER A 220 -0.37 2.33 -18.97
N ASP A 221 0.04 2.31 -20.23
CA ASP A 221 -0.70 1.68 -21.33
C ASP A 221 -0.34 0.20 -21.55
N SER A 222 0.79 -0.25 -21.04
CA SER A 222 1.30 -1.61 -21.16
C SER A 222 2.16 -1.98 -19.95
N VAL A 223 2.40 -3.27 -19.73
CA VAL A 223 3.27 -3.77 -18.65
C VAL A 223 4.69 -3.21 -18.79
N LYS A 224 5.21 -3.16 -20.01
CA LYS A 224 6.54 -2.59 -20.30
C LYS A 224 6.61 -1.10 -19.97
N SER A 225 5.58 -0.33 -20.32
CA SER A 225 5.49 1.09 -19.95
C SER A 225 5.39 1.25 -18.44
N ALA A 226 4.62 0.40 -17.76
CA ALA A 226 4.50 0.42 -16.31
C ALA A 226 5.84 0.20 -15.61
N GLU A 227 6.63 -0.78 -16.02
CA GLU A 227 7.97 -1.01 -15.47
C GLU A 227 8.88 0.21 -15.63
N LYS A 228 8.94 0.78 -16.85
CA LYS A 228 9.71 2.00 -17.15
C LYS A 228 9.26 3.18 -16.29
N GLU A 229 7.95 3.41 -16.19
CA GLU A 229 7.37 4.51 -15.43
C GLU A 229 7.60 4.34 -13.92
N ILE A 230 7.40 3.14 -13.37
CA ILE A 230 7.63 2.87 -11.95
C ILE A 230 9.10 3.14 -11.60
N SER A 231 10.05 2.62 -12.39
CA SER A 231 11.48 2.84 -12.16
C SER A 231 11.92 4.30 -12.33
N LEU A 232 11.25 5.06 -13.21
CA LEU A 232 11.51 6.48 -13.40
C LEU A 232 11.02 7.32 -12.20
N TRP A 233 9.83 7.00 -11.69
CA TRP A 233 9.18 7.80 -10.66
C TRP A 233 9.53 7.37 -9.24
N PHE A 234 9.90 6.11 -9.00
CA PHE A 234 10.13 5.55 -7.66
C PHE A 234 11.45 4.81 -7.57
N LYS A 235 12.12 5.00 -6.42
CA LYS A 235 13.23 4.14 -6.03
C LYS A 235 12.72 2.80 -5.49
N PRO A 236 13.48 1.71 -5.58
CA PRO A 236 13.07 0.41 -5.05
C PRO A 236 12.65 0.44 -3.58
N GLU A 237 13.29 1.27 -2.75
CA GLU A 237 13.01 1.39 -1.31
C GLU A 237 11.68 2.12 -1.01
N GLU A 238 11.12 2.83 -2.00
CA GLU A 238 9.80 3.46 -1.88
C GLU A 238 8.65 2.47 -2.13
N LEU A 239 8.95 1.26 -2.65
CA LEU A 239 7.97 0.22 -2.93
C LEU A 239 7.75 -0.67 -1.70
N VAL A 240 6.57 -0.56 -1.08
CA VAL A 240 6.27 -1.26 0.18
C VAL A 240 5.59 -2.60 -0.10
N GLU A 241 6.07 -3.63 0.59
CA GLU A 241 5.58 -4.99 0.47
C GLU A 241 4.80 -5.40 1.74
N TYR A 242 3.52 -5.75 1.58
CA TYR A 242 2.62 -6.21 2.66
C TYR A 242 1.49 -7.12 2.14
N LYS A 243 0.95 -8.02 2.97
CA LYS A 243 -0.24 -8.81 2.60
C LYS A 243 -1.51 -8.02 2.94
N SER A 244 -2.43 -7.88 1.98
CA SER A 244 -3.78 -7.36 2.28
C SER A 244 -4.56 -8.38 3.10
N CYS A 245 -5.32 -7.91 4.09
CA CYS A 245 -6.20 -8.78 4.89
C CYS A 245 -7.36 -9.38 4.08
N ALA A 246 -7.69 -8.80 2.93
CA ALA A 246 -8.74 -9.27 2.04
C ALA A 246 -8.20 -10.12 0.87
N PHE A 247 -6.89 -10.39 0.80
CA PHE A 247 -6.26 -11.05 -0.34
C PHE A 247 -6.95 -12.38 -0.71
N ASP A 248 -7.16 -13.25 0.27
CA ASP A 248 -7.72 -14.60 0.09
C ASP A 248 -9.24 -14.57 -0.26
N TRP A 249 -9.87 -13.38 -0.22
CA TRP A 249 -11.27 -13.17 -0.65
C TRP A 249 -11.37 -12.48 -2.01
N ILE A 250 -10.24 -11.99 -2.56
CA ILE A 250 -10.16 -11.30 -3.85
C ILE A 250 -9.61 -12.25 -4.93
N TYR A 251 -8.70 -13.14 -4.55
CA TYR A 251 -8.04 -14.09 -5.45
C TYR A 251 -8.24 -15.53 -4.94
N GLU A 252 -8.48 -16.45 -5.87
CA GLU A 252 -8.59 -17.90 -5.63
C GLU A 252 -7.24 -18.62 -5.53
#